data_AF-A0A382H061-F1
#
_entry.id   AF-A0A382H061-F1
#
_cell.length_a   1.000
_cell.length_b   1.000
_cell.length_c   1.000
_cell.angle_alpha   90.00
_cell.angle_beta   90.00
_cell.angle_gamma   90.00
#
_symmetry.space_group_name_H-M   'P 1'
#
loop_
_entity.id
_entity.type
_entity.pdbx_description
1 polymer ?
#
loop_
_entity_poly.entity_id
_entity_poly.type
_entity_poly.pdbx_seq_one_letter_code
_entity_poly.pdbx_strand_id
1 'polypeptide(L)' 'VSNSDLFIGLISGTSIDGVDAALVTIEQNCPELIETYFHEFDDSVREKILSLCSGPEITL' A
#
# COMPACT_ATOMS: atom_id res chain seq x y z
N VAL A 1 6.88 28.44 -15.04
CA VAL A 1 7.00 27.22 -14.21
C VAL A 1 6.00 26.22 -14.74
N SER A 2 6.46 25.18 -15.43
CA SER A 2 5.62 24.03 -15.75
C SER A 2 5.27 23.36 -14.42
N ASN A 3 3.98 23.28 -14.11
CA ASN A 3 3.50 22.58 -12.94
C ASN A 3 3.41 21.10 -13.34
N SER A 4 4.39 20.28 -12.94
CA SER A 4 4.35 18.85 -13.19
C SER A 4 3.32 18.21 -12.26
N ASP A 5 2.37 17.45 -12.80
CA ASP A 5 1.34 16.79 -12.00
C ASP A 5 1.98 15.65 -11.18
N LEU A 6 1.82 15.73 -9.86
CA LEU A 6 2.33 14.74 -8.91
C LEU A 6 1.19 13.83 -8.44
N PHE A 7 1.48 12.54 -8.39
CA PHE A 7 0.55 11.50 -7.98
C PHE A 7 1.18 10.62 -6.90
N ILE A 8 0.36 10.13 -5.97
CA ILE A 8 0.76 9.14 -4.98
C ILE A 8 0.01 7.83 -5.26
N GLY A 9 0.74 6.76 -5.51
CA GLY A 9 0.23 5.40 -5.55
C GLY A 9 0.37 4.75 -4.19
N LEU A 10 -0.68 4.07 -3.72
CA LEU A 10 -0.68 3.30 -2.47
C LEU A 10 -1.05 1.84 -2.76
N ILE A 11 -0.33 0.90 -2.17
CA ILE A 11 -0.64 -0.53 -2.23
C ILE A 11 -0.37 -1.18 -0.87
N SER A 12 -1.23 -2.13 -0.48
CA SER A 12 -1.00 -3.02 0.66
C SER A 12 -1.20 -4.45 0.19
N GLY A 13 -0.13 -5.24 0.28
CA GLY A 13 -0.14 -6.64 -0.16
C GLY A 13 -0.93 -7.56 0.78
N THR A 14 -1.19 -8.79 0.34
CA THR A 14 -1.85 -9.81 1.19
C THR A 14 -0.97 -10.33 2.33
N SER A 15 0.31 -9.92 2.37
CA SER A 15 1.22 -10.11 3.50
C SER A 15 0.80 -9.33 4.75
N ILE A 16 0.01 -8.25 4.58
CA ILE A 16 -0.51 -7.40 5.67
C ILE A 16 0.62 -6.94 6.60
N ASP A 17 1.73 -6.54 6.02
CA ASP A 17 2.92 -6.00 6.69
C ASP A 17 2.93 -4.47 6.72
N GLY A 18 2.29 -3.83 5.73
CA GLY A 18 2.19 -2.37 5.70
C GLY A 18 1.54 -1.83 4.43
N VAL A 19 1.81 -0.56 4.16
CA VAL A 19 1.42 0.16 2.94
C VAL A 19 2.67 0.67 2.25
N ASP A 20 2.89 0.24 1.02
CA ASP A 20 3.84 0.88 0.12
C ASP A 20 3.21 2.15 -0.48
N ALA A 21 3.98 3.23 -0.50
CA ALA A 21 3.65 4.49 -1.12
C ALA A 21 4.71 4.84 -2.17
N ALA A 22 4.27 5.30 -3.33
CA ALA A 22 5.13 5.79 -4.40
C ALA A 22 4.67 7.18 -4.85
N LEU A 23 5.56 8.16 -4.78
CA LEU A 23 5.36 9.47 -5.39
C LEU A 23 5.87 9.40 -6.83
N VAL A 24 5.02 9.73 -7.79
CA VAL A 24 5.36 9.72 -9.21
C VAL A 24 4.95 11.03 -9.87
N THR A 25 5.69 11.44 -10.90
CA THR A 25 5.19 12.36 -11.92
C THR A 25 4.81 11.57 -13.16
N ILE A 26 3.82 12.03 -13.90
CA ILE A 26 3.40 11.40 -15.15
C ILE A 26 3.43 12.45 -16.24
N GLU A 27 4.52 12.47 -17.01
CA GLU A 27 4.68 13.38 -18.14
C GLU A 27 4.62 12.60 -19.44
N GLN A 28 3.84 13.09 -20.42
CA GLN A 28 3.75 12.48 -21.76
C GLN A 28 3.45 10.97 -21.73
N ASN A 29 2.61 10.54 -20.76
CA ASN A 29 2.24 9.15 -20.54
C ASN A 29 3.41 8.24 -20.09
N CYS A 30 4.50 8.84 -19.61
CA CYS A 30 5.65 8.16 -19.03
C CYS A 30 5.69 8.45 -17.52
N PRO A 31 5.42 7.45 -16.66
CA PRO A 31 5.55 7.63 -15.23
C PRO A 31 7.04 7.64 -14.83
N GLU A 32 7.42 8.60 -14.00
CA GLU A 32 8.74 8.65 -13.37
C GLU A 32 8.59 8.58 -11.86
N LEU A 33 9.34 7.68 -11.23
CA LEU A 33 9.37 7.52 -9.78
C LEU A 33 10.22 8.62 -9.16
N ILE A 34 9.63 9.35 -8.21
CA ILE A 34 10.28 10.43 -7.48
C ILE A 34 10.75 9.94 -6.12
N GLU A 35 9.90 9.23 -5.38
CA GLU A 35 10.21 8.73 -4.03
C GLU A 35 9.35 7.51 -3.68
N THR A 36 9.86 6.67 -2.79
CA THR A 36 9.11 5.57 -2.17
C THR A 36 9.09 5.71 -0.65
N TYR A 37 8.03 5.18 -0.04
CA TYR A 37 7.92 5.09 1.40
C TYR A 37 7.18 3.81 1.77
N PHE A 38 7.63 3.15 2.82
CA PHE A 38 6.92 2.01 3.40
C PHE A 38 6.42 2.40 4.79
N HIS A 39 5.11 2.26 4.99
CA HIS A 39 4.48 2.46 6.28
C HIS A 39 4.16 1.10 6.90
N GLU A 40 4.94 0.71 7.90
CA GLU A 40 4.70 -0.51 8.67
C GLU A 40 3.36 -0.44 9.39
N PHE A 41 2.60 -1.53 9.37
CA PHE A 41 1.43 -1.66 10.24
C PHE A 41 1.86 -1.96 11.67
N ASP A 42 1.25 -1.26 12.62
CA ASP A 42 1.30 -1.68 14.01
C ASP A 42 0.69 -3.08 14.16
N ASP A 43 1.25 -3.88 15.08
CA ASP A 43 0.78 -5.25 15.37
C ASP A 43 -0.74 -5.30 15.59
N SER A 44 -1.30 -4.28 16.25
CA SER A 44 -2.74 -4.22 16.52
C SER A 44 -3.62 -4.16 15.27
N VAL A 45 -3.12 -3.53 14.20
CA VAL A 45 -3.83 -3.43 12.90
C VAL A 45 -3.69 -4.74 12.16
N ARG A 46 -2.47 -5.29 12.11
CA ARG A 46 -2.17 -6.58 11.50
C ARG A 46 -3.06 -7.69 12.08
N GLU A 47 -3.12 -7.81 13.40
CA GLU A 47 -3.94 -8.82 14.09
C GLU A 47 -5.44 -8.67 13.81
N LYS A 48 -5.95 -7.43 13.75
CA LYS A 48 -7.35 -7.18 13.39
C LYS A 48 -7.66 -7.70 11.98
N ILE A 49 -6.79 -7.43 11.01
CA ILE A 49 -7.00 -7.89 9.64
C ILE A 49 -6.92 -9.42 9.56
N LEU A 50 -5.92 -10.03 10.22
CA LEU A 50 -5.79 -11.51 10.27
C LEU A 50 -7.00 -12.19 10.91
N SER A 51 -7.61 -11.56 11.92
CA SER A 51 -8.83 -12.07 12.54
C SER A 51 -10.02 -12.14 11.56
N LEU A 52 -10.09 -11.23 10.58
CA LEU A 52 -11.13 -11.24 9.53
C LEU A 52 -10.89 -12.33 8.49
N CYS A 53 -9.63 -12.72 8.28
CA CYS A 53 -9.24 -13.78 7.34
C CYS A 53 -9.40 -15.18 7.92
N SER A 54 -9.46 -15.30 9.25
CA SER A 54 -9.63 -16.57 9.96
C SER A 54 -11.11 -16.96 9.96
N GLY A 55 -11.56 -17.64 8.91
CA GLY A 55 -12.92 -18.19 8.84
C GLY A 55 -13.21 -19.18 9.98
N PRO A 56 -14.48 -19.53 10.23
CA PRO A 56 -14.84 -20.45 11.29
C PRO A 56 -14.12 -21.79 11.12
N GLU A 57 -13.58 -22.33 12.22
CA GLU A 57 -12.98 -23.66 12.24
C GLU A 57 -14.07 -24.70 11.91
N ILE A 58 -13.95 -25.35 10.75
CA ILE A 58 -14.90 -26.37 10.33
C ILE A 58 -14.42 -27.70 10.91
N THR A 59 -15.06 -28.15 11.99
CA THR A 59 -14.85 -29.51 12.52
C THR A 59 -15.63 -30.50 11.63
N LEU A 60 -14.93 -31.53 11.13
CA LEU A 60 -15.51 -32.64 10.35
C LEU A 60 -16.27 -33.64 11.24
#